data_AF-A0A437S8Z7-F1
#
_entry.id   AF-A0A437S8Z7-F1
#
_cell.length_a   1.000
_cell.length_b   1.000
_cell.length_c   1.000
_cell.angle_alpha   90.00
_cell.angle_beta   90.00
_cell.angle_gamma   90.00
#
_symmetry.space_group_name_H-M   'P 1'
#
loop_
_entity.id
_entity.type
_entity.pdbx_description
1 polymer ?
#
loop_
_entity_poly.entity_id
_entity_poly.type
_entity_poly.pdbx_seq_one_letter_code
_entity_poly.pdbx_strand_id
1 'polypeptide(L)'
;MKKIFLLIASFSLIILPACSNKSKDPDNLYNYFNRSEMEKITNLISNYELAENFYSEDIDFDTDNLIREDHSTYIPVSGNNVNSYEEYRKLLKNTLTKEEYDKKLNNIKSQTSPLKIINGKLYMDSNYKNHVEELNKEYKINFENIKVIVKKDNVVVISYEKIPTETNQKSDKYSRSNSLVLVEEKGKYLVDKNLYDRGLFSVNAETLSKIRKYFEITDDKTTLIVEDNRLFDFALQQKIYKIFEVEGSELKLKFICRIDNKNEKIEQLEIEDNKIINPLFTELNSFPDTTLLVSHLDTNSPEYKEIVDPLKYVYLNQNKENVIVPADVYVFIPKYLDYYNTLISSESGNSYISMTSINPTNKEGTVFIKLNSDDTKVEFEFTTAAIKEVQELPMGVKNINSIELYRYLEKNYK
;
A
#
# COMPACT_ATOMS: atom_id res chain seq x y z
N MET A 1 -68.41 -34.57 -31.91
CA MET A 1 -67.48 -34.99 -30.83
C MET A 1 -66.05 -34.80 -31.32
N LYS A 2 -65.19 -34.17 -30.50
CA LYS A 2 -63.70 -34.21 -30.52
C LYS A 2 -63.05 -33.45 -31.70
N LYS A 3 -62.14 -32.47 -31.55
CA LYS A 3 -61.36 -31.94 -30.41
C LYS A 3 -60.95 -30.50 -30.72
N ILE A 4 -61.52 -29.55 -29.98
CA ILE A 4 -60.94 -28.23 -29.73
C ILE A 4 -59.95 -28.44 -28.59
N PHE A 5 -58.67 -28.68 -28.90
CA PHE A 5 -57.58 -28.77 -27.91
C PHE A 5 -56.22 -28.51 -28.58
N LEU A 6 -56.16 -27.50 -29.46
CA LEU A 6 -54.94 -27.12 -30.17
C LEU A 6 -54.76 -25.60 -30.25
N LEU A 7 -55.25 -24.88 -29.23
CA LEU A 7 -55.15 -23.42 -29.14
C LEU A 7 -54.68 -22.89 -27.77
N ILE A 8 -54.19 -23.76 -26.88
CA ILE A 8 -53.60 -23.37 -25.56
C ILE A 8 -52.13 -23.82 -25.47
N ALA A 9 -51.48 -24.11 -26.60
CA ALA A 9 -50.06 -24.43 -26.66
C ALA A 9 -49.19 -23.30 -27.25
N SER A 10 -49.80 -22.19 -27.63
CA SER A 10 -49.14 -21.03 -28.27
C SER A 10 -49.09 -19.77 -27.40
N PHE A 11 -49.49 -19.87 -26.12
CA PHE A 11 -49.56 -18.71 -25.20
C PHE A 11 -49.08 -18.99 -23.75
N SER A 12 -48.24 -20.01 -23.55
CA SER A 12 -47.30 -20.03 -22.41
C SER A 12 -45.96 -19.53 -22.95
N LEU A 13 -45.80 -18.23 -23.19
CA LEU A 13 -45.28 -17.32 -22.16
C LEU A 13 -44.06 -17.91 -21.42
N ILE A 14 -43.16 -18.52 -22.19
CA ILE A 14 -41.73 -18.39 -21.94
C ILE A 14 -41.40 -16.90 -22.22
N ILE A 15 -41.76 -16.04 -21.27
CA ILE A 15 -40.92 -14.87 -21.01
C ILE A 15 -39.67 -15.49 -20.40
N LEU A 16 -38.72 -15.87 -21.25
CA LEU A 16 -37.32 -15.77 -20.86
C LEU A 16 -37.16 -14.27 -20.62
N PRO A 17 -37.04 -13.78 -19.36
CA PRO A 17 -36.43 -12.48 -19.22
C PRO A 17 -35.10 -12.61 -19.96
N ALA A 18 -34.89 -11.77 -20.97
CA ALA A 18 -33.58 -11.57 -21.53
C ALA A 18 -32.67 -11.34 -20.32
N CYS A 19 -31.92 -12.38 -19.93
CA CYS A 19 -30.90 -12.29 -18.91
C CYS A 19 -29.86 -11.40 -19.54
N SER A 20 -30.01 -10.10 -19.27
CA SER A 20 -29.04 -9.05 -19.54
C SER A 20 -27.66 -9.63 -19.26
N ASN A 21 -26.75 -9.51 -20.23
CA ASN A 21 -25.36 -9.92 -20.19
C ASN A 21 -24.78 -9.87 -18.77
N LYS A 22 -24.90 -10.96 -18.02
CA LYS A 22 -24.17 -11.13 -16.78
C LYS A 22 -22.72 -11.30 -17.21
N SER A 23 -21.84 -10.47 -16.66
CA SER A 23 -20.40 -10.67 -16.81
C SER A 23 -20.08 -12.14 -16.54
N LYS A 24 -19.28 -12.75 -17.42
CA LYS A 24 -18.82 -14.14 -17.26
C LYS A 24 -17.84 -14.29 -16.09
N ASP A 25 -17.44 -13.19 -15.47
CA ASP A 25 -16.54 -13.18 -14.33
C ASP A 25 -17.30 -13.65 -13.06
N PRO A 26 -16.90 -14.78 -12.44
CA PRO A 26 -17.53 -15.29 -11.22
C PRO A 26 -17.38 -14.32 -10.04
N ASP A 27 -16.39 -13.44 -10.08
CA ASP A 27 -16.08 -12.52 -8.99
C ASP A 27 -16.81 -11.18 -9.13
N ASN A 28 -17.60 -11.00 -10.18
CA ASN A 28 -18.31 -9.75 -10.40
C ASN A 28 -19.33 -9.47 -9.28
N LEU A 29 -19.43 -8.20 -8.87
CA LEU A 29 -20.37 -7.68 -7.87
C LEU A 29 -21.81 -8.20 -8.04
N TYR A 30 -22.30 -8.35 -9.28
CA TYR A 30 -23.64 -8.87 -9.61
C TYR A 30 -23.93 -10.28 -9.06
N ASN A 31 -22.89 -11.04 -8.72
CA ASN A 31 -23.04 -12.40 -8.17
C ASN A 31 -23.20 -12.42 -6.64
N TYR A 32 -22.88 -11.31 -5.95
CA TYR A 32 -22.80 -11.27 -4.49
C TYR A 32 -23.82 -10.33 -3.83
N PHE A 33 -24.38 -9.39 -4.59
CA PHE A 33 -25.23 -8.33 -4.06
C PHE A 33 -26.51 -8.18 -4.88
N ASN A 34 -27.59 -7.79 -4.21
CA ASN A 34 -28.82 -7.42 -4.90
C ASN A 34 -28.69 -6.03 -5.55
N ARG A 35 -29.64 -5.67 -6.42
CA ARG A 35 -29.58 -4.40 -7.17
C ARG A 35 -29.44 -3.15 -6.30
N SER A 36 -30.18 -3.07 -5.20
CA SER A 36 -30.12 -1.92 -4.29
C SER A 36 -28.75 -1.83 -3.60
N GLU A 37 -28.17 -2.97 -3.21
CA GLU A 37 -26.83 -3.01 -2.61
C GLU A 37 -25.75 -2.62 -3.61
N MET A 38 -25.86 -3.07 -4.85
CA MET A 38 -24.92 -2.67 -5.91
C MET A 38 -24.95 -1.17 -6.18
N GLU A 39 -26.15 -0.58 -6.26
CA GLU A 39 -26.31 0.87 -6.41
C GLU A 39 -25.67 1.62 -5.22
N LYS A 40 -25.80 1.11 -4.00
CA LYS A 40 -25.14 1.67 -2.81
C LYS A 40 -23.61 1.58 -2.91
N ILE A 41 -23.06 0.45 -3.35
CA ILE A 41 -21.61 0.23 -3.47
C ILE A 41 -21.04 1.13 -4.58
N THR A 42 -21.68 1.21 -5.74
CA THR A 42 -21.30 2.11 -6.83
C THR A 42 -21.30 3.57 -6.38
N ASN A 43 -22.36 4.01 -5.69
CA ASN A 43 -22.43 5.36 -5.13
C ASN A 43 -21.35 5.60 -4.06
N LEU A 44 -21.03 4.59 -3.25
CA LEU A 44 -19.97 4.68 -2.25
C LEU A 44 -18.60 4.89 -2.90
N ILE A 45 -18.30 4.17 -3.99
CA ILE A 45 -17.05 4.36 -4.76
C ILE A 45 -16.98 5.78 -5.32
N SER A 46 -18.05 6.29 -5.95
CA SER A 46 -18.09 7.67 -6.45
C SER A 46 -17.86 8.70 -5.34
N ASN A 47 -18.53 8.52 -4.19
CA ASN A 47 -18.37 9.41 -3.05
C ASN A 47 -16.97 9.33 -2.43
N TYR A 48 -16.33 8.16 -2.46
CA TYR A 48 -14.95 7.96 -2.03
C TYR A 48 -13.97 8.71 -2.93
N GLU A 49 -14.12 8.57 -4.24
CA GLU A 49 -13.27 9.25 -5.23
C GLU A 49 -13.46 10.78 -5.18
N LEU A 50 -14.68 11.26 -4.94
CA LEU A 50 -14.94 12.68 -4.66
C LEU A 50 -14.29 13.13 -3.34
N ALA A 51 -14.44 12.34 -2.26
CA ALA A 51 -13.92 12.68 -0.94
C ALA A 51 -12.39 12.78 -0.90
N GLU A 52 -11.71 11.85 -1.58
CA GLU A 52 -10.26 11.70 -1.55
C GLU A 52 -9.54 12.48 -2.65
N ASN A 53 -10.07 12.42 -3.86
CA ASN A 53 -9.39 12.89 -5.06
C ASN A 53 -10.08 14.09 -5.73
N PHE A 54 -11.23 14.55 -5.21
CA PHE A 54 -12.09 15.53 -5.87
C PHE A 54 -12.43 15.11 -7.32
N TYR A 55 -12.57 13.80 -7.53
CA TYR A 55 -12.88 13.23 -8.83
C TYR A 55 -14.39 13.22 -9.04
N SER A 56 -14.89 14.13 -9.88
CA SER A 56 -16.28 14.18 -10.36
C SER A 56 -16.42 15.19 -11.52
N GLU A 57 -17.44 15.01 -12.37
CA GLU A 57 -17.70 15.89 -13.53
C GLU A 57 -18.17 17.30 -13.14
N ASP A 58 -18.67 17.48 -11.92
CA ASP A 58 -19.25 18.73 -11.41
C ASP A 58 -18.29 19.52 -10.50
N ILE A 59 -17.03 19.09 -10.38
CA ILE A 59 -16.00 19.84 -9.68
C ILE A 59 -15.50 20.98 -10.56
N ASP A 60 -15.57 22.20 -10.02
CA ASP A 60 -15.11 23.42 -10.65
C ASP A 60 -14.36 24.30 -9.64
N PHE A 61 -13.55 25.24 -10.16
CA PHE A 61 -12.66 26.09 -9.40
C PHE A 61 -12.84 27.55 -9.81
N ASP A 62 -13.21 28.39 -8.84
CA ASP A 62 -13.40 29.82 -9.04
C ASP A 62 -12.05 30.55 -9.04
N THR A 63 -11.43 30.66 -10.22
CA THR A 63 -10.11 31.27 -10.39
C THR A 63 -10.08 32.78 -10.17
N ASP A 64 -11.23 33.43 -10.05
CA ASP A 64 -11.31 34.88 -9.80
C ASP A 64 -11.21 35.20 -8.29
N ASN A 65 -11.47 34.21 -7.43
CA ASN A 65 -11.50 34.37 -5.97
C ASN A 65 -10.31 33.70 -5.26
N LEU A 66 -9.09 34.02 -5.70
CA LEU A 66 -7.84 33.49 -5.12
C LEU A 66 -7.52 34.09 -3.75
N ILE A 67 -7.05 33.25 -2.83
CA ILE A 67 -6.50 33.67 -1.52
C ILE A 67 -5.04 33.25 -1.42
N ARG A 68 -4.20 34.06 -0.77
CA ARG A 68 -2.80 33.71 -0.49
C ARG A 68 -2.58 33.56 1.01
N GLU A 69 -2.07 32.40 1.42
CA GLU A 69 -1.65 32.08 2.79
C GLU A 69 -0.37 31.25 2.74
N ASP A 70 0.56 31.47 3.67
CA ASP A 70 1.76 30.63 3.88
C ASP A 70 2.55 30.30 2.59
N HIS A 71 2.71 31.29 1.71
CA HIS A 71 3.38 31.19 0.39
C HIS A 71 2.65 30.34 -0.66
N SER A 72 1.48 29.80 -0.35
CA SER A 72 0.59 29.10 -1.28
C SER A 72 -0.53 30.01 -1.78
N THR A 73 -1.06 29.66 -2.96
CA THR A 73 -2.28 30.27 -3.50
C THR A 73 -3.40 29.23 -3.47
N TYR A 74 -4.54 29.63 -2.93
CA TYR A 74 -5.69 28.78 -2.66
C TYR A 74 -6.89 29.26 -3.48
N ILE A 75 -7.63 28.31 -4.03
CA ILE A 75 -8.77 28.54 -4.93
C ILE A 75 -10.02 27.89 -4.34
N PRO A 76 -11.17 28.58 -4.27
CA PRO A 76 -12.42 27.97 -3.81
C PRO A 76 -12.79 26.78 -4.69
N VAL A 77 -13.20 25.70 -4.03
CA VAL A 77 -13.75 24.51 -4.72
C VAL A 77 -15.27 24.62 -4.75
N SER A 78 -15.85 24.31 -5.90
CA SER A 78 -17.30 24.20 -6.08
C SER A 78 -17.67 22.86 -6.71
N GLY A 79 -18.87 22.37 -6.38
CA GLY A 79 -19.39 21.08 -6.81
C GLY A 79 -20.35 20.49 -5.79
N ASN A 80 -21.10 19.46 -6.18
CA ASN A 80 -22.05 18.82 -5.28
C ASN A 80 -21.31 18.22 -4.07
N ASN A 81 -21.84 18.50 -2.88
CA ASN A 81 -21.28 18.06 -1.60
C ASN A 81 -19.91 18.64 -1.23
N VAL A 82 -19.38 19.62 -1.97
CA VAL A 82 -18.09 20.28 -1.67
C VAL A 82 -18.15 21.81 -1.68
N ASN A 83 -19.31 22.43 -1.91
CA ASN A 83 -19.46 23.90 -1.93
C ASN A 83 -19.19 24.55 -0.57
N SER A 84 -19.32 23.78 0.51
CA SER A 84 -19.04 24.22 1.87
C SER A 84 -18.34 23.13 2.67
N TYR A 85 -17.64 23.55 3.73
CA TYR A 85 -17.02 22.61 4.65
C TYR A 85 -18.04 21.67 5.31
N GLU A 86 -19.24 22.15 5.62
CA GLU A 86 -20.29 21.33 6.22
C GLU A 86 -20.86 20.27 5.27
N GLU A 87 -20.99 20.60 3.97
CA GLU A 87 -21.34 19.62 2.94
C GLU A 87 -20.28 18.52 2.83
N TYR A 88 -19.00 18.91 2.77
CA TYR A 88 -17.92 17.95 2.67
C TYR A 88 -17.77 17.09 3.93
N ARG A 89 -17.99 17.66 5.12
CA ARG A 89 -18.07 16.86 6.35
C ARG A 89 -19.19 15.82 6.30
N LYS A 90 -20.34 16.14 5.71
CA LYS A 90 -21.43 15.17 5.51
C LYS A 90 -21.04 14.10 4.50
N LEU A 91 -20.39 14.48 3.40
CA LEU A 91 -19.83 13.54 2.43
C LEU A 91 -18.89 12.55 3.13
N LEU A 92 -17.84 13.05 3.80
CA LEU A 92 -16.86 12.22 4.51
C LEU A 92 -17.54 11.27 5.51
N LYS A 93 -18.45 11.77 6.35
CA LYS A 93 -19.17 10.96 7.34
C LYS A 93 -20.06 9.88 6.71
N ASN A 94 -20.53 10.13 5.49
CA ASN A 94 -21.35 9.19 4.75
C ASN A 94 -20.55 8.20 3.91
N THR A 95 -19.24 8.37 3.82
CA THR A 95 -18.38 7.59 2.94
C THR A 95 -17.37 6.77 3.73
N LEU A 96 -16.82 7.32 4.80
CA LEU A 96 -15.70 6.74 5.54
C LEU A 96 -16.18 6.17 6.88
N THR A 97 -15.46 5.16 7.39
CA THR A 97 -15.58 4.76 8.80
C THR A 97 -15.18 5.93 9.71
N LYS A 98 -15.57 5.86 10.98
CA LYS A 98 -15.28 6.96 11.93
C LYS A 98 -13.79 7.27 12.03
N GLU A 99 -12.95 6.25 12.02
CA GLU A 99 -11.49 6.41 12.13
C GLU A 99 -10.92 7.18 10.94
N GLU A 100 -11.20 6.77 9.70
CA GLU A 100 -10.71 7.48 8.51
C GLU A 100 -11.37 8.86 8.35
N TYR A 101 -12.63 9.03 8.75
CA TYR A 101 -13.28 10.35 8.85
C TYR A 101 -12.48 11.31 9.74
N ASP A 102 -12.17 10.88 10.97
CA ASP A 102 -11.46 11.72 11.95
C ASP A 102 -10.04 12.03 11.46
N LYS A 103 -9.36 11.05 10.85
CA LYS A 103 -8.04 11.23 10.23
C LYS A 103 -8.06 12.25 9.09
N LYS A 104 -9.03 12.19 8.18
CA LYS A 104 -9.17 13.17 7.08
C LYS A 104 -9.42 14.57 7.60
N LEU A 105 -10.29 14.73 8.61
CA LEU A 105 -10.53 16.03 9.20
C LEU A 105 -9.30 16.61 9.90
N ASN A 106 -8.48 15.77 10.54
CA ASN A 106 -7.24 16.22 11.15
C ASN A 106 -6.22 16.66 10.10
N ASN A 107 -6.12 15.94 8.96
CA ASN A 107 -5.24 16.31 7.86
C ASN A 107 -5.59 17.67 7.24
N ILE A 108 -6.88 18.02 7.14
CA ILE A 108 -7.31 19.34 6.62
C ILE A 108 -6.86 20.49 7.53
N LYS A 109 -6.72 20.23 8.83
CA LYS A 109 -6.24 21.23 9.80
C LYS A 109 -4.72 21.37 9.80
N SER A 110 -3.99 20.48 9.11
CA SER A 110 -2.54 20.55 9.01
C SER A 110 -2.07 21.80 8.26
N GLN A 111 -0.92 22.34 8.66
CA GLN A 111 -0.28 23.44 7.93
C GLN A 111 0.04 23.04 6.49
N THR A 112 0.49 21.80 6.28
CA THR A 112 0.88 21.25 4.96
C THR A 112 -0.28 20.72 4.12
N SER A 113 -1.52 20.92 4.56
CA SER A 113 -2.68 20.40 3.85
C SER A 113 -2.88 21.11 2.50
N PRO A 114 -3.14 20.36 1.40
CA PRO A 114 -3.54 20.97 0.13
C PRO A 114 -4.95 21.56 0.19
N LEU A 115 -5.70 21.30 1.26
CA LEU A 115 -7.02 21.86 1.50
C LEU A 115 -6.98 22.83 2.69
N LYS A 116 -7.73 23.93 2.57
CA LYS A 116 -7.95 24.88 3.66
C LYS A 116 -9.43 25.17 3.82
N ILE A 117 -9.82 25.53 5.04
CA ILE A 117 -11.18 25.96 5.35
C ILE A 117 -11.10 27.45 5.67
N ILE A 118 -11.67 28.27 4.79
CA ILE A 118 -11.66 29.73 4.94
C ILE A 118 -13.11 30.21 4.84
N ASN A 119 -13.59 30.91 5.87
CA ASN A 119 -14.97 31.41 5.95
C ASN A 119 -16.04 30.32 5.70
N GLY A 120 -15.79 29.08 6.16
CA GLY A 120 -16.70 27.95 6.00
C GLY A 120 -16.74 27.33 4.60
N LYS A 121 -15.92 27.83 3.66
CA LYS A 121 -15.74 27.26 2.32
C LYS A 121 -14.46 26.42 2.25
N LEU A 122 -14.47 25.46 1.35
CA LEU A 122 -13.28 24.69 1.01
C LEU A 122 -12.47 25.40 -0.05
N TYR A 123 -11.17 25.49 0.21
CA TYR A 123 -10.18 26.00 -0.70
C TYR A 123 -9.13 24.91 -0.96
N MET A 124 -8.62 24.88 -2.19
CA MET A 124 -7.60 23.94 -2.63
C MET A 124 -6.37 24.70 -3.11
N ASP A 125 -5.18 24.20 -2.80
CA ASP A 125 -3.93 24.72 -3.35
C ASP A 125 -3.97 24.69 -4.89
N SER A 126 -3.61 25.81 -5.52
CA SER A 126 -3.68 25.97 -6.98
C SER A 126 -2.82 24.97 -7.75
N ASN A 127 -1.73 24.48 -7.16
CA ASN A 127 -0.91 23.43 -7.78
C ASN A 127 -1.64 22.08 -7.76
N TYR A 128 -2.38 21.80 -6.67
CA TYR A 128 -3.17 20.59 -6.55
C TYR A 128 -4.40 20.60 -7.45
N LYS A 129 -5.01 21.77 -7.70
CA LYS A 129 -6.08 21.95 -8.69
C LYS A 129 -5.71 21.35 -10.05
N ASN A 130 -4.53 21.69 -10.59
CA ASN A 130 -4.10 21.22 -11.90
C ASN A 130 -4.06 19.69 -11.95
N HIS A 131 -3.62 19.06 -10.86
CA HIS A 131 -3.63 17.61 -10.72
C HIS A 131 -5.06 17.03 -10.77
N VAL A 132 -6.02 17.65 -10.05
CA VAL A 132 -7.43 17.22 -10.08
C VAL A 132 -8.05 17.34 -11.48
N GLU A 133 -7.83 18.46 -12.16
CA GLU A 133 -8.34 18.66 -13.53
C GLU A 133 -7.72 17.67 -14.53
N GLU A 134 -6.44 17.33 -14.38
CA GLU A 134 -5.78 16.29 -15.17
C GLU A 134 -6.40 14.92 -14.89
N LEU A 135 -6.55 14.53 -13.61
CA LEU A 135 -7.18 13.27 -13.22
C LEU A 135 -8.59 13.11 -13.83
N ASN A 136 -9.42 14.16 -13.76
CA ASN A 136 -10.78 14.15 -14.31
C ASN A 136 -10.82 14.00 -15.84
N LYS A 137 -9.77 14.43 -16.54
CA LYS A 137 -9.66 14.29 -18.01
C LYS A 137 -9.06 12.94 -18.43
N GLU A 138 -8.30 12.29 -17.56
CA GLU A 138 -7.45 11.15 -17.92
C GLU A 138 -8.13 9.80 -17.81
N TYR A 139 -9.06 9.61 -16.87
CA TYR A 139 -9.71 8.32 -16.66
C TYR A 139 -11.18 8.44 -16.30
N LYS A 140 -11.89 7.31 -16.44
CA LYS A 140 -13.22 7.06 -15.87
C LYS A 140 -13.23 5.79 -15.04
N ILE A 141 -14.11 5.74 -14.05
CA ILE A 141 -14.29 4.54 -13.22
C ILE A 141 -15.11 3.51 -14.00
N ASN A 142 -14.63 2.27 -14.08
CA ASN A 142 -15.33 1.18 -14.73
C ASN A 142 -16.28 0.47 -13.74
N PHE A 143 -17.47 1.02 -13.54
CA PHE A 143 -18.47 0.45 -12.63
C PHE A 143 -19.03 -0.91 -13.08
N GLU A 144 -18.88 -1.28 -14.36
CA GLU A 144 -19.36 -2.57 -14.88
C GLU A 144 -18.45 -3.74 -14.46
N ASN A 145 -17.21 -3.45 -14.07
CA ASN A 145 -16.19 -4.44 -13.73
C ASN A 145 -15.71 -4.32 -12.26
N ILE A 146 -16.65 -4.14 -11.33
CA ILE A 146 -16.35 -4.23 -9.90
C ILE A 146 -16.30 -5.71 -9.50
N LYS A 147 -15.20 -6.12 -8.88
CA LYS A 147 -14.99 -7.50 -8.39
C LYS A 147 -15.04 -7.56 -6.88
N VAL A 148 -15.58 -8.64 -6.34
CA VAL A 148 -15.58 -8.97 -4.92
C VAL A 148 -14.40 -9.88 -4.65
N ILE A 149 -13.43 -9.38 -3.87
CA ILE A 149 -12.25 -10.13 -3.45
C ILE A 149 -12.57 -10.92 -2.19
N VAL A 150 -13.24 -10.28 -1.22
CA VAL A 150 -13.66 -10.87 0.04
C VAL A 150 -15.08 -10.42 0.38
N LYS A 151 -15.89 -11.33 0.91
CA LYS A 151 -17.18 -11.04 1.54
C LYS A 151 -17.41 -12.01 2.70
N LYS A 152 -17.25 -11.53 3.92
CA LYS A 152 -17.53 -12.32 5.14
C LYS A 152 -17.88 -11.37 6.28
N ASP A 153 -18.75 -11.82 7.18
CA ASP A 153 -19.24 -11.05 8.32
C ASP A 153 -19.67 -9.63 7.88
N ASN A 154 -19.12 -8.57 8.50
CA ASN A 154 -19.40 -7.18 8.14
C ASN A 154 -18.36 -6.58 7.20
N VAL A 155 -17.45 -7.37 6.63
CA VAL A 155 -16.35 -6.88 5.77
C VAL A 155 -16.55 -7.33 4.32
N VAL A 156 -16.42 -6.37 3.42
CA VAL A 156 -16.38 -6.61 1.97
C VAL A 156 -15.13 -5.94 1.42
N VAL A 157 -14.30 -6.68 0.69
CA VAL A 157 -13.20 -6.10 -0.08
C VAL A 157 -13.59 -6.15 -1.54
N ILE A 158 -13.66 -4.98 -2.17
CA ILE A 158 -13.94 -4.85 -3.60
C ILE A 158 -12.70 -4.34 -4.32
N SER A 159 -12.59 -4.68 -5.60
CA SER A 159 -11.72 -3.98 -6.53
C SER A 159 -12.48 -3.39 -7.70
N TYR A 160 -12.02 -2.23 -8.15
CA TYR A 160 -12.53 -1.56 -9.35
C TYR A 160 -11.37 -0.99 -10.17
N GLU A 161 -11.63 -0.77 -11.45
CA GLU A 161 -10.63 -0.29 -12.40
C GLU A 161 -10.91 1.15 -12.81
N LYS A 162 -9.84 1.91 -12.97
CA LYS A 162 -9.85 3.19 -13.66
C LYS A 162 -9.43 2.91 -15.11
N ILE A 163 -10.24 3.31 -16.08
CA ILE A 163 -9.96 3.10 -17.50
C ILE A 163 -9.69 4.44 -18.17
N PRO A 164 -8.69 4.54 -19.07
CA PRO A 164 -8.40 5.79 -19.77
C PRO A 164 -9.64 6.32 -20.51
N THR A 165 -9.80 7.63 -20.52
CA THR A 165 -10.75 8.29 -21.42
C THR A 165 -10.27 8.19 -22.88
N GLU A 166 -11.19 8.35 -23.84
CA GLU A 166 -10.87 8.19 -25.27
C GLU A 166 -9.74 9.10 -25.76
N THR A 167 -9.51 10.23 -25.08
CA THR A 167 -8.44 11.19 -25.36
C THR A 167 -7.05 10.71 -24.95
N ASN A 168 -6.92 9.68 -24.11
CA ASN A 168 -5.66 9.27 -23.47
C ASN A 168 -5.36 7.75 -23.53
N GLN A 169 -5.84 7.05 -24.57
CA GLN A 169 -5.71 5.58 -24.74
C GLN A 169 -4.28 4.99 -24.69
N LYS A 170 -3.22 5.82 -24.69
CA LYS A 170 -1.82 5.36 -24.70
C LYS A 170 -1.15 5.29 -23.32
N SER A 171 -1.85 5.64 -22.24
CA SER A 171 -1.25 5.68 -20.90
C SER A 171 -1.56 4.41 -20.09
N ASP A 172 -0.61 3.47 -20.05
CA ASP A 172 -0.64 2.31 -19.13
C ASP A 172 -0.61 2.71 -17.64
N LYS A 173 -0.34 3.99 -17.35
CA LYS A 173 -0.26 4.55 -15.99
C LYS A 173 -1.56 4.37 -15.21
N TYR A 174 -2.71 4.31 -15.89
CA TYR A 174 -4.03 4.39 -15.27
C TYR A 174 -4.78 3.06 -15.19
N SER A 175 -4.29 1.99 -15.83
CA SER A 175 -4.87 0.63 -15.76
C SER A 175 -4.56 -0.06 -14.41
N ARG A 176 -4.65 0.67 -13.31
CA ARG A 176 -4.39 0.16 -11.96
C ARG A 176 -5.72 -0.12 -11.28
N SER A 177 -5.88 -1.37 -10.86
CA SER A 177 -6.98 -1.77 -9.98
C SER A 177 -6.82 -1.10 -8.62
N ASN A 178 -7.87 -0.41 -8.18
CA ASN A 178 -7.98 0.10 -6.80
C ASN A 178 -8.80 -0.90 -6.00
N SER A 179 -8.48 -1.05 -4.71
CA SER A 179 -9.18 -1.98 -3.83
C SER A 179 -9.57 -1.30 -2.53
N LEU A 180 -10.86 -1.33 -2.21
CA LEU A 180 -11.42 -0.75 -0.99
C LEU A 180 -11.86 -1.84 -0.04
N VAL A 181 -11.54 -1.65 1.23
CA VAL A 181 -12.14 -2.40 2.35
C VAL A 181 -13.37 -1.62 2.81
N LEU A 182 -14.53 -2.28 2.72
CA LEU A 182 -15.81 -1.76 3.16
C LEU A 182 -16.23 -2.48 4.43
N VAL A 183 -16.72 -1.72 5.41
CA VAL A 183 -17.28 -2.23 6.66
C VAL A 183 -18.75 -1.87 6.74
N GLU A 184 -19.59 -2.86 7.06
CA GLU A 184 -21.02 -2.64 7.28
C GLU A 184 -21.27 -2.16 8.72
N GLU A 185 -21.72 -0.92 8.85
CA GLU A 185 -22.14 -0.31 10.10
C GLU A 185 -23.61 0.08 10.02
N LYS A 186 -24.44 -0.49 10.90
CA LYS A 186 -25.88 -0.13 11.03
C LYS A 186 -26.64 -0.22 9.69
N GLY A 187 -26.35 -1.24 8.87
CA GLY A 187 -27.01 -1.47 7.58
C GLY A 187 -26.48 -0.61 6.42
N LYS A 188 -25.30 0.00 6.58
CA LYS A 188 -24.64 0.82 5.57
C LYS A 188 -23.16 0.43 5.44
N TYR A 189 -22.69 0.29 4.20
CA TYR A 189 -21.26 0.15 3.93
C TYR A 189 -20.55 1.50 4.00
N LEU A 190 -19.40 1.51 4.65
CA LEU A 190 -18.47 2.63 4.75
C LEU A 190 -17.06 2.15 4.36
N VAL A 191 -16.25 3.02 3.77
CA VAL A 191 -14.86 2.71 3.40
C VAL A 191 -13.98 2.82 4.64
N ASP A 192 -13.32 1.73 4.99
CA ASP A 192 -12.38 1.65 6.10
C ASP A 192 -10.93 1.91 5.67
N LYS A 193 -10.55 1.46 4.47
CA LYS A 193 -9.26 1.82 3.86
C LYS A 193 -9.23 1.53 2.37
N ASN A 194 -8.35 2.22 1.67
CA ASN A 194 -7.86 1.82 0.37
C ASN A 194 -6.56 1.03 0.53
N LEU A 195 -6.54 -0.19 -0.01
CA LEU A 195 -5.39 -1.07 0.08
C LEU A 195 -4.20 -0.51 -0.71
N TYR A 196 -4.45 0.16 -1.84
CA TYR A 196 -3.40 0.75 -2.68
C TYR A 196 -2.61 1.83 -1.93
N ASP A 197 -3.29 2.70 -1.19
CA ASP A 197 -2.65 3.77 -0.40
C ASP A 197 -1.81 3.21 0.76
N ARG A 198 -2.03 1.95 1.11
CA ARG A 198 -1.25 1.19 2.10
C ARG A 198 -0.18 0.30 1.44
N GLY A 199 0.03 0.42 0.13
CA GLY A 199 0.98 -0.41 -0.61
C GLY A 199 0.58 -1.88 -0.73
N LEU A 200 -0.71 -2.19 -0.59
CA LEU A 200 -1.26 -3.54 -0.66
C LEU A 200 -2.00 -3.75 -1.98
N PHE A 201 -1.60 -4.75 -2.73
CA PHE A 201 -2.06 -4.98 -4.10
C PHE A 201 -2.76 -6.33 -4.25
N SER A 202 -3.75 -6.36 -5.14
CA SER A 202 -4.40 -7.60 -5.56
C SER A 202 -3.39 -8.55 -6.20
N VAL A 203 -3.45 -9.82 -5.80
CA VAL A 203 -2.55 -10.87 -6.31
C VAL A 203 -3.09 -11.47 -7.61
N ASN A 204 -2.21 -11.78 -8.56
CA ASN A 204 -2.62 -12.47 -9.78
C ASN A 204 -3.14 -13.89 -9.47
N ALA A 205 -3.96 -14.45 -10.36
CA ALA A 205 -4.65 -15.73 -10.12
C ALA A 205 -3.70 -16.93 -9.92
N GLU A 206 -2.55 -16.95 -10.60
CA GLU A 206 -1.57 -18.02 -10.48
C GLU A 206 -0.93 -18.03 -9.09
N THR A 207 -0.38 -16.88 -8.68
CA THR A 207 0.23 -16.71 -7.36
C THR A 207 -0.80 -16.92 -6.24
N LEU A 208 -2.03 -16.42 -6.41
CA LEU A 208 -3.13 -16.63 -5.47
C LEU A 208 -3.41 -18.13 -5.27
N SER A 209 -3.46 -18.90 -6.35
CA SER A 209 -3.68 -20.36 -6.31
C SER A 209 -2.55 -21.10 -5.60
N LYS A 210 -1.29 -20.68 -5.81
CA LYS A 210 -0.12 -21.25 -5.13
C LYS A 210 -0.17 -21.01 -3.63
N ILE A 211 -0.43 -19.77 -3.20
CA ILE A 211 -0.55 -19.40 -1.77
C ILE A 211 -1.67 -20.19 -1.11
N ARG A 212 -2.86 -20.23 -1.74
CA ARG A 212 -4.00 -20.98 -1.20
C ARG A 212 -3.69 -22.46 -1.01
N LYS A 213 -3.02 -23.08 -1.97
CA LYS A 213 -2.61 -24.49 -1.85
C LYS A 213 -1.62 -24.71 -0.72
N TYR A 214 -0.65 -23.81 -0.55
CA TYR A 214 0.38 -23.94 0.50
C TYR A 214 -0.20 -23.82 1.91
N PHE A 215 -1.13 -22.89 2.11
CA PHE A 215 -1.78 -22.65 3.41
C PHE A 215 -3.12 -23.38 3.59
N GLU A 216 -3.49 -24.26 2.66
CA GLU A 216 -4.78 -24.99 2.65
C GLU A 216 -6.02 -24.08 2.75
N ILE A 217 -5.95 -22.89 2.14
CA ILE A 217 -7.02 -21.88 2.14
C ILE A 217 -8.05 -22.19 1.05
N THR A 218 -9.33 -22.20 1.43
CA THR A 218 -10.47 -22.39 0.52
C THR A 218 -10.70 -21.19 -0.39
N ASP A 219 -11.18 -21.44 -1.61
CA ASP A 219 -11.60 -20.37 -2.54
C ASP A 219 -13.08 -20.01 -2.34
N ASP A 220 -13.41 -19.51 -1.14
CA ASP A 220 -14.78 -19.16 -0.75
C ASP A 220 -14.98 -17.65 -0.49
N LYS A 221 -13.99 -16.83 -0.88
CA LYS A 221 -13.97 -15.37 -0.68
C LYS A 221 -14.05 -14.93 0.78
N THR A 222 -13.61 -15.76 1.73
CA THR A 222 -13.58 -15.40 3.16
C THR A 222 -12.22 -14.87 3.63
N THR A 223 -11.18 -15.05 2.82
CA THR A 223 -9.79 -14.72 3.14
C THR A 223 -9.22 -13.74 2.12
N LEU A 224 -8.59 -12.67 2.60
CA LEU A 224 -7.92 -11.68 1.76
C LEU A 224 -6.45 -12.07 1.61
N ILE A 225 -5.94 -12.12 0.38
CA ILE A 225 -4.52 -12.34 0.09
C ILE A 225 -4.05 -11.15 -0.76
N VAL A 226 -3.03 -10.43 -0.29
CA VAL A 226 -2.49 -9.22 -0.94
C VAL A 226 -0.97 -9.27 -1.00
N GLU A 227 -0.40 -8.65 -2.04
CA GLU A 227 1.04 -8.38 -2.17
C GLU A 227 1.35 -7.07 -1.43
N ASP A 228 2.37 -7.06 -0.54
CA ASP A 228 2.88 -5.84 0.11
C ASP A 228 4.08 -5.32 -0.67
N ASN A 229 3.89 -4.23 -1.42
CA ASN A 229 4.92 -3.67 -2.29
C ASN A 229 5.87 -2.69 -1.59
N ARG A 230 5.63 -2.38 -0.31
CA ARG A 230 6.49 -1.48 0.48
C ARG A 230 7.71 -2.20 1.00
N LEU A 231 7.60 -3.52 1.14
CA LEU A 231 8.65 -4.37 1.66
C LEU A 231 9.42 -4.95 0.48
N PHE A 232 10.53 -4.32 0.16
CA PHE A 232 11.51 -4.91 -0.75
C PHE A 232 12.43 -5.81 0.07
N ASP A 233 12.29 -7.12 -0.09
CA ASP A 233 13.29 -8.06 0.39
C ASP A 233 14.57 -7.93 -0.48
N PHE A 234 15.73 -8.26 0.09
CA PHE A 234 17.07 -7.99 -0.44
C PHE A 234 17.36 -8.69 -1.75
N ALA A 235 16.73 -9.84 -1.94
CA ALA A 235 16.61 -10.41 -3.26
C ALA A 235 15.53 -9.60 -3.97
N LEU A 236 15.92 -8.80 -4.98
CA LEU A 236 15.01 -8.15 -5.94
C LEU A 236 14.01 -9.11 -6.64
N GLN A 237 14.08 -10.39 -6.32
CA GLN A 237 13.27 -11.49 -6.81
C GLN A 237 12.27 -11.99 -5.76
N GLN A 238 12.22 -11.47 -4.54
CA GLN A 238 11.29 -11.94 -3.51
C GLN A 238 10.17 -10.93 -3.26
N LYS A 239 8.93 -11.43 -3.24
CA LYS A 239 7.72 -10.65 -2.96
C LYS A 239 7.07 -11.13 -1.68
N ILE A 240 6.60 -10.20 -0.86
CA ILE A 240 5.91 -10.49 0.40
C ILE A 240 4.39 -10.45 0.18
N TYR A 241 3.71 -11.45 0.72
CA TYR A 241 2.26 -11.57 0.68
C TYR A 241 1.69 -11.67 2.09
N LYS A 242 0.62 -10.93 2.35
CA LYS A 242 -0.11 -10.94 3.62
C LYS A 242 -1.45 -11.63 3.42
N ILE A 243 -1.78 -12.55 4.32
CA ILE A 243 -3.03 -13.31 4.33
C ILE A 243 -3.85 -12.88 5.56
N PHE A 244 -5.02 -12.32 5.33
CA PHE A 244 -5.93 -11.85 6.38
C PHE A 244 -7.20 -12.69 6.41
N GLU A 245 -7.60 -13.08 7.62
CA GLU A 245 -8.93 -13.61 7.89
C GLU A 245 -9.87 -12.47 8.29
N VAL A 246 -11.13 -12.58 7.88
CA VAL A 246 -12.17 -11.70 8.40
C VAL A 246 -12.70 -12.24 9.72
N GLU A 247 -12.69 -11.38 10.74
CA GLU A 247 -13.32 -11.61 12.03
C GLU A 247 -14.20 -10.40 12.40
N GLY A 248 -15.52 -10.56 12.26
CA GLY A 248 -16.47 -9.50 12.59
C GLY A 248 -16.39 -8.33 11.62
N SER A 249 -15.76 -7.23 12.05
CA SER A 249 -15.60 -5.99 11.24
C SER A 249 -14.13 -5.69 10.92
N GLU A 250 -13.21 -6.64 11.18
CA GLU A 250 -11.77 -6.45 11.06
C GLU A 250 -11.14 -7.48 10.12
N LEU A 251 -10.07 -7.06 9.44
CA LEU A 251 -9.13 -7.95 8.74
C LEU A 251 -7.97 -8.27 9.69
N LYS A 252 -7.92 -9.51 10.18
CA LYS A 252 -6.85 -9.97 11.09
C LYS A 252 -5.78 -10.69 10.31
N LEU A 253 -4.54 -10.25 10.48
CA LEU A 253 -3.38 -10.86 9.84
C LEU A 253 -3.19 -12.27 10.39
N LYS A 254 -3.30 -13.27 9.52
CA LYS A 254 -3.21 -14.68 9.89
C LYS A 254 -1.86 -15.28 9.56
N PHE A 255 -1.42 -15.06 8.33
CA PHE A 255 -0.15 -15.55 7.82
C PHE A 255 0.52 -14.50 6.96
N ILE A 256 1.84 -14.64 6.82
CA ILE A 256 2.65 -13.88 5.87
C ILE A 256 3.57 -14.87 5.21
N CYS A 257 3.81 -14.70 3.91
CA CYS A 257 4.82 -15.46 3.21
C CYS A 257 5.67 -14.60 2.30
N ARG A 258 6.85 -15.09 1.99
CA ARG A 258 7.65 -14.64 0.85
C ARG A 258 7.58 -15.67 -0.27
N ILE A 259 7.61 -15.19 -1.51
CA ILE A 259 7.73 -16.04 -2.70
C ILE A 259 8.95 -15.58 -3.50
N ASP A 260 9.84 -16.53 -3.78
CA ASP A 260 10.96 -16.34 -4.70
C ASP A 260 10.47 -16.42 -6.15
N ASN A 261 10.52 -15.33 -6.90
CA ASN A 261 10.08 -15.23 -8.29
C ASN A 261 10.87 -16.13 -9.25
N LYS A 262 12.08 -16.59 -8.88
CA LYS A 262 12.91 -17.47 -9.72
C LYS A 262 12.59 -18.94 -9.47
N ASN A 263 12.49 -19.32 -8.19
CA ASN A 263 12.31 -20.72 -7.79
C ASN A 263 10.85 -21.06 -7.46
N GLU A 264 9.96 -20.06 -7.45
CA GLU A 264 8.53 -20.14 -7.11
C GLU A 264 8.29 -20.82 -5.75
N LYS A 265 9.27 -20.73 -4.85
CA LYS A 265 9.22 -21.35 -3.53
C LYS A 265 8.51 -20.40 -2.57
N ILE A 266 7.50 -20.93 -1.86
CA ILE A 266 6.78 -20.24 -0.80
C ILE A 266 7.43 -20.56 0.54
N GLU A 267 7.65 -19.53 1.35
CA GLU A 267 8.12 -19.64 2.72
C GLU A 267 7.27 -18.76 3.63
N GLN A 268 6.71 -19.35 4.68
CA GLN A 268 5.99 -18.62 5.72
C GLN A 268 6.98 -17.82 6.58
N LEU A 269 6.65 -16.56 6.84
CA LEU A 269 7.43 -15.68 7.72
C LEU A 269 6.86 -15.70 9.14
N GLU A 270 7.74 -15.48 10.11
CA GLU A 270 7.36 -15.37 11.52
C GLU A 270 6.76 -13.99 11.83
N ILE A 271 5.78 -13.97 12.73
CA ILE A 271 5.06 -12.77 13.16
C ILE A 271 5.12 -12.71 14.69
N GLU A 272 5.52 -11.57 15.23
CA GLU A 272 5.51 -11.28 16.67
C GLU A 272 4.76 -9.95 16.88
N ASP A 273 3.71 -9.97 17.71
CA ASP A 273 2.88 -8.78 17.99
C ASP A 273 2.40 -8.03 16.72
N ASN A 274 1.94 -8.79 15.72
CA ASN A 274 1.53 -8.31 14.39
C ASN A 274 2.62 -7.65 13.53
N LYS A 275 3.90 -7.81 13.90
CA LYS A 275 5.06 -7.31 13.15
C LYS A 275 5.78 -8.46 12.48
N ILE A 276 6.28 -8.23 11.26
CA ILE A 276 6.98 -9.27 10.49
C ILE A 276 8.41 -9.34 10.98
N ILE A 277 8.82 -10.49 11.53
CA ILE A 277 10.22 -10.68 11.91
C ILE A 277 11.04 -10.79 10.63
N ASN A 278 12.12 -10.01 10.57
CA ASN A 278 13.08 -10.06 9.49
C ASN A 278 13.87 -11.38 9.56
N PRO A 279 13.75 -12.30 8.59
CA PRO A 279 14.41 -13.61 8.68
C PRO A 279 15.93 -13.50 8.80
N LEU A 280 16.51 -12.50 8.11
CA LEU A 280 17.93 -12.19 8.22
C LEU A 280 18.35 -11.82 9.64
N PHE A 281 17.49 -11.07 10.33
CA PHE A 281 17.74 -10.70 11.72
C PHE A 281 17.77 -11.94 12.61
N THR A 282 16.81 -12.86 12.46
CA THR A 282 16.78 -14.11 13.23
C THR A 282 18.00 -14.99 12.97
N GLU A 283 18.48 -15.07 11.72
CA GLU A 283 19.65 -15.88 11.37
C GLU A 283 20.97 -15.30 11.91
N LEU A 284 21.11 -13.97 11.98
CA LEU A 284 22.34 -13.30 12.40
C LEU A 284 22.35 -12.85 13.88
N ASN A 285 21.19 -12.78 14.54
CA ASN A 285 21.11 -12.29 15.90
C ASN A 285 21.24 -13.43 16.92
N SER A 286 22.26 -13.35 17.77
CA SER A 286 22.45 -14.25 18.92
C SER A 286 21.99 -13.67 20.27
N PHE A 287 21.38 -12.47 20.27
CA PHE A 287 21.13 -11.68 21.49
C PHE A 287 19.63 -11.37 21.67
N PRO A 288 18.98 -11.79 22.77
CA PRO A 288 17.52 -11.72 22.92
C PRO A 288 16.93 -10.31 22.85
N ASP A 289 17.63 -9.32 23.42
CA ASP A 289 17.12 -7.95 23.57
C ASP A 289 17.50 -7.01 22.41
N THR A 290 18.07 -7.56 21.34
CA THR A 290 18.46 -6.76 20.17
C THR A 290 17.25 -6.40 19.33
N THR A 291 17.22 -5.17 18.86
CA THR A 291 16.22 -4.62 17.94
C THR A 291 16.82 -4.20 16.60
N LEU A 292 18.12 -3.91 16.57
CA LEU A 292 18.86 -3.51 15.38
C LEU A 292 20.23 -4.17 15.34
N LEU A 293 20.55 -4.89 14.27
CA LEU A 293 21.92 -5.30 13.98
C LEU A 293 22.59 -4.23 13.10
N VAL A 294 23.85 -3.95 13.38
CA VAL A 294 24.66 -3.01 12.60
C VAL A 294 25.98 -3.66 12.21
N SER A 295 26.52 -3.33 11.05
CA SER A 295 27.87 -3.77 10.66
C SER A 295 28.58 -2.69 9.86
N HIS A 296 29.89 -2.60 10.04
CA HIS A 296 30.78 -1.78 9.22
C HIS A 296 31.56 -2.68 8.28
N LEU A 297 31.58 -2.31 7.01
CA LEU A 297 32.25 -3.00 5.92
C LEU A 297 33.35 -2.10 5.36
N ASP A 298 34.61 -2.46 5.61
CA ASP A 298 35.77 -1.87 4.92
C ASP A 298 35.92 -2.55 3.55
N THR A 299 35.72 -1.78 2.48
CA THR A 299 35.80 -2.29 1.11
C THR A 299 37.20 -2.18 0.51
N ASN A 300 38.07 -1.37 1.11
CA ASN A 300 39.48 -1.24 0.71
C ASN A 300 40.34 -2.38 1.26
N SER A 301 39.99 -2.90 2.44
CA SER A 301 40.65 -4.05 3.06
C SER A 301 39.61 -5.02 3.66
N PRO A 302 38.81 -5.70 2.83
CA PRO A 302 37.76 -6.57 3.33
C PRO A 302 38.37 -7.73 4.13
N GLU A 303 37.83 -7.95 5.32
CA GLU A 303 38.24 -9.04 6.22
C GLU A 303 37.97 -10.44 5.61
N TYR A 304 37.04 -10.52 4.64
CA TYR A 304 36.68 -11.73 3.92
C TYR A 304 37.02 -11.60 2.42
N LYS A 305 37.98 -12.42 1.96
CA LYS A 305 38.67 -12.29 0.66
C LYS A 305 38.03 -13.05 -0.51
N GLU A 306 37.01 -13.88 -0.28
CA GLU A 306 36.41 -14.71 -1.34
C GLU A 306 35.36 -13.96 -2.19
N ILE A 307 35.14 -12.66 -1.95
CA ILE A 307 34.09 -11.91 -2.64
C ILE A 307 34.62 -11.23 -3.90
N VAL A 308 33.99 -11.54 -5.04
CA VAL A 308 33.99 -10.68 -6.22
C VAL A 308 32.93 -9.60 -5.99
N ASP A 309 33.36 -8.41 -5.54
CA ASP A 309 32.53 -7.23 -5.29
C ASP A 309 31.45 -7.37 -4.18
N PRO A 310 31.81 -7.15 -2.90
CA PRO A 310 30.86 -7.15 -1.78
C PRO A 310 29.71 -6.15 -1.93
N LEU A 311 29.93 -5.08 -2.70
CA LEU A 311 28.95 -4.03 -2.91
C LEU A 311 27.95 -4.38 -3.99
N LYS A 312 28.27 -5.29 -4.93
CA LYS A 312 27.31 -5.84 -5.87
C LYS A 312 26.08 -6.41 -5.16
N TYR A 313 26.28 -7.08 -4.02
CA TYR A 313 25.22 -7.71 -3.22
C TYR A 313 24.44 -6.72 -2.34
N VAL A 314 25.11 -5.66 -1.87
CA VAL A 314 24.51 -4.64 -1.00
C VAL A 314 23.78 -3.55 -1.80
N TYR A 315 24.20 -3.27 -3.04
CA TYR A 315 23.67 -2.21 -3.91
C TYR A 315 22.96 -2.75 -5.18
N LEU A 316 22.40 -3.97 -5.13
CA LEU A 316 21.76 -4.68 -6.25
C LEU A 316 20.74 -3.83 -7.06
N ASN A 317 20.18 -2.77 -6.48
CA ASN A 317 19.23 -1.87 -7.15
C ASN A 317 19.85 -0.90 -8.17
N GLN A 318 21.18 -0.76 -8.25
CA GLN A 318 21.76 0.34 -9.03
C GLN A 318 22.10 0.03 -10.48
N ASN A 319 22.05 -1.23 -10.97
CA ASN A 319 22.24 -1.60 -12.39
C ASN A 319 23.29 -0.74 -13.12
N LYS A 320 24.43 -0.50 -12.47
CA LYS A 320 25.49 0.36 -12.99
C LYS A 320 26.75 -0.48 -13.11
N GLU A 321 27.19 -0.69 -14.34
CA GLU A 321 28.45 -1.37 -14.65
C GLU A 321 29.69 -0.57 -14.18
N ASN A 322 29.51 0.62 -13.61
CA ASN A 322 30.57 1.49 -13.09
C ASN A 322 30.17 2.14 -11.75
N VAL A 323 29.90 1.33 -10.71
CA VAL A 323 29.74 1.86 -9.35
C VAL A 323 31.13 2.11 -8.77
N ILE A 324 31.44 3.36 -8.44
CA ILE A 324 32.60 3.68 -7.59
C ILE A 324 32.29 3.08 -6.21
N VAL A 325 33.07 2.08 -5.82
CA VAL A 325 32.95 1.39 -4.54
C VAL A 325 33.42 2.37 -3.44
N PRO A 326 32.52 2.88 -2.57
CA PRO A 326 32.93 3.67 -1.41
C PRO A 326 33.80 2.87 -0.44
N ALA A 327 34.76 3.53 0.21
CA ALA A 327 35.70 2.92 1.15
C ALA A 327 35.03 2.29 2.40
N ASP A 328 33.99 2.95 2.92
CA ASP A 328 33.27 2.52 4.10
C ASP A 328 31.78 2.35 3.77
N VAL A 329 31.22 1.19 4.12
CA VAL A 329 29.78 0.93 4.04
C VAL A 329 29.26 0.48 5.40
N TYR A 330 28.16 1.06 5.84
CA TYR A 330 27.48 0.70 7.07
C TYR A 330 26.14 0.06 6.74
N VAL A 331 25.85 -1.06 7.39
CA VAL A 331 24.67 -1.88 7.14
C VAL A 331 23.80 -1.91 8.40
N PHE A 332 22.50 -1.67 8.25
CA PHE A 332 21.51 -1.74 9.33
C PHE A 332 20.44 -2.78 9.03
N ILE A 333 20.23 -3.73 9.94
CA ILE A 333 19.25 -4.83 9.79
C ILE A 333 18.26 -4.74 10.97
N PRO A 334 17.05 -4.20 10.76
CA PRO A 334 16.05 -4.10 11.81
C PRO A 334 15.42 -5.47 12.13
N LYS A 335 14.99 -5.67 13.38
CA LYS A 335 14.26 -6.88 13.82
C LYS A 335 12.96 -7.08 13.05
N TYR A 336 12.22 -6.00 12.78
CA TYR A 336 10.93 -6.07 12.09
C TYR A 336 10.98 -5.36 10.74
N LEU A 337 10.38 -5.96 9.71
CA LEU A 337 10.38 -5.42 8.35
C LEU A 337 9.43 -4.23 8.16
N ASP A 338 8.30 -4.23 8.86
CA ASP A 338 7.18 -3.31 8.61
C ASP A 338 6.87 -2.36 9.77
N TYR A 339 7.80 -2.23 10.71
CA TYR A 339 7.62 -1.40 11.91
C TYR A 339 8.66 -0.29 12.06
N TYR A 340 9.86 -0.47 11.52
CA TYR A 340 10.96 0.46 11.70
C TYR A 340 11.37 1.15 10.39
N ASN A 341 11.63 2.45 10.50
CA ASN A 341 12.20 3.26 9.43
C ASN A 341 13.58 3.78 9.86
N THR A 342 14.59 3.66 9.00
CA THR A 342 15.93 4.17 9.28
C THR A 342 16.12 5.52 8.59
N LEU A 343 16.29 6.59 9.37
CA LEU A 343 16.61 7.92 8.89
C LEU A 343 18.12 8.14 8.99
N ILE A 344 18.74 8.50 7.86
CA ILE A 344 20.19 8.65 7.75
C ILE A 344 20.51 10.07 7.30
N SER A 345 21.11 10.85 8.18
CA SER A 345 21.43 12.26 7.96
C SER A 345 22.93 12.55 8.11
N SER A 346 23.44 13.48 7.32
CA SER A 346 24.80 14.02 7.45
C SER A 346 24.75 15.44 8.01
N GLU A 347 25.87 15.94 8.53
CA GLU A 347 25.99 17.33 9.01
C GLU A 347 25.60 18.38 7.93
N SER A 348 25.73 18.03 6.65
CA SER A 348 25.30 18.84 5.50
C SER A 348 23.78 18.89 5.27
N GLY A 349 22.97 18.24 6.11
CA GLY A 349 21.50 18.36 6.12
C GLY A 349 20.75 17.41 5.18
N ASN A 350 21.44 16.59 4.38
CA ASN A 350 20.78 15.61 3.52
C ASN A 350 20.29 14.41 4.35
N SER A 351 18.98 14.22 4.47
CA SER A 351 18.37 13.04 5.08
C SER A 351 17.70 12.13 4.04
N TYR A 352 17.87 10.81 4.15
CA TYR A 352 17.02 9.86 3.44
C TYR A 352 16.43 8.84 4.42
N ILE A 353 15.24 8.35 4.09
CA ILE A 353 14.53 7.30 4.81
C ILE A 353 14.68 6.02 4.00
N SER A 354 15.06 4.93 4.66
CA SER A 354 15.11 3.60 4.06
C SER A 354 14.18 2.65 4.82
N MET A 355 13.36 1.91 4.07
CA MET A 355 12.39 0.92 4.55
C MET A 355 12.69 -0.43 3.92
N THR A 356 13.83 -1.02 4.25
CA THR A 356 14.22 -2.32 3.71
C THR A 356 14.82 -3.21 4.82
N SER A 357 14.76 -4.52 4.64
CA SER A 357 15.36 -5.54 5.53
C SER A 357 16.87 -5.35 5.83
N ILE A 358 17.61 -4.61 5.00
CA ILE A 358 19.01 -4.18 5.15
C ILE A 358 19.10 -2.76 4.60
N ASN A 359 19.64 -1.81 5.36
CA ASN A 359 19.76 -0.44 4.91
C ASN A 359 21.25 -0.11 4.83
N PRO A 360 21.86 -0.09 3.62
CA PRO A 360 23.24 0.32 3.49
C PRO A 360 23.39 1.84 3.39
N THR A 361 24.50 2.36 3.91
CA THR A 361 24.92 3.74 3.67
C THR A 361 26.43 3.84 3.53
N ASN A 362 26.87 4.71 2.63
CA ASN A 362 28.27 5.02 2.36
C ASN A 362 28.56 6.52 2.52
N LYS A 363 27.69 7.24 3.24
CA LYS A 363 27.90 8.67 3.48
C LYS A 363 29.19 8.87 4.26
N GLU A 364 30.02 9.76 3.76
CA GLU A 364 31.27 10.18 4.40
C GLU A 364 30.99 11.17 5.55
N GLY A 365 31.90 11.20 6.53
CA GLY A 365 31.82 12.09 7.70
C GLY A 365 30.95 11.56 8.85
N THR A 366 30.62 12.43 9.82
CA THR A 366 29.71 12.07 10.91
C THR A 366 28.29 11.90 10.36
N VAL A 367 27.81 10.67 10.32
CA VAL A 367 26.46 10.33 9.87
C VAL A 367 25.63 9.98 11.09
N PHE A 368 24.50 10.68 11.26
CA PHE A 368 23.53 10.43 12.31
C PHE A 368 22.45 9.47 11.80
N ILE A 369 22.24 8.42 12.58
CA ILE A 369 21.29 7.34 12.29
C ILE A 369 20.21 7.39 13.35
N LYS A 370 18.96 7.45 12.90
CA LYS A 370 17.77 7.34 13.76
C LYS A 370 16.94 6.15 13.30
N LEU A 371 16.64 5.24 14.22
CA LEU A 371 15.63 4.21 14.00
C LEU A 371 14.32 4.71 14.63
N ASN A 372 13.30 4.91 13.80
CA ASN A 372 12.00 5.35 14.27
C ASN A 372 11.01 4.17 14.25
N SER A 373 10.23 4.02 15.32
CA SER A 373 9.00 3.24 15.29
C SER A 373 7.86 4.10 14.74
N ASP A 374 7.14 3.53 13.78
CA ASP A 374 5.89 4.06 13.20
C ASP A 374 5.88 5.59 12.95
N ASP A 375 6.78 6.07 12.07
CA ASP A 375 6.98 7.46 11.61
C ASP A 375 7.04 8.58 12.67
N THR A 376 6.98 8.27 13.96
CA THR A 376 6.66 9.26 15.00
C THR A 376 7.57 9.18 16.23
N LYS A 377 8.13 8.01 16.57
CA LYS A 377 8.94 7.85 17.78
C LYS A 377 10.36 7.37 17.46
N VAL A 378 11.36 8.12 17.91
CA VAL A 378 12.77 7.71 17.82
C VAL A 378 13.04 6.65 18.89
N GLU A 379 13.46 5.45 18.48
CA GLU A 379 13.87 4.36 19.40
C GLU A 379 15.36 4.44 19.71
N PHE A 380 16.19 4.68 18.69
CA PHE A 380 17.65 4.78 18.84
C PHE A 380 18.19 5.94 18.02
N GLU A 381 19.24 6.57 18.53
CA GLU A 381 20.05 7.57 17.84
C GLU A 381 21.54 7.30 18.09
N PHE A 382 22.33 7.18 17.03
CA PHE A 382 23.77 6.94 17.11
C PHE A 382 24.47 7.38 15.81
N THR A 383 25.80 7.28 15.78
CA THR A 383 26.61 7.67 14.62
C THR A 383 27.34 6.48 13.99
N THR A 384 27.73 6.61 12.72
CA THR A 384 28.59 5.63 12.05
C THR A 384 29.96 5.45 12.73
N ALA A 385 30.50 6.51 13.35
CA ALA A 385 31.72 6.44 14.15
C ALA A 385 31.58 5.46 15.33
N ALA A 386 30.43 5.46 16.02
CA ALA A 386 30.17 4.54 17.11
C ALA A 386 30.19 3.06 16.68
N ILE A 387 29.84 2.78 15.42
CA ILE A 387 29.89 1.43 14.84
C ILE A 387 31.34 1.02 14.55
N LYS A 388 32.12 1.91 13.91
CA LYS A 388 33.49 1.65 13.46
C LYS A 388 34.49 1.54 14.62
N GLU A 389 34.33 2.39 15.62
CA GLU A 389 35.29 2.50 16.75
C GLU A 389 34.94 1.60 17.94
N VAL A 390 33.89 0.77 17.83
CA VAL A 390 33.38 -0.09 18.91
C VAL A 390 33.13 0.71 20.20
N GLN A 391 32.56 1.90 20.06
CA GLN A 391 32.04 2.66 21.21
C GLN A 391 30.78 1.96 21.75
N GLU A 392 30.36 2.35 22.95
CA GLU A 392 29.14 1.79 23.55
C GLU A 392 27.92 2.19 22.69
N LEU A 393 27.38 1.22 21.95
CA LEU A 393 26.15 1.37 21.17
C LEU A 393 24.94 1.43 22.12
N PRO A 394 23.84 2.10 21.73
CA PRO A 394 22.62 2.11 22.53
C PRO A 394 22.12 0.71 22.86
N MET A 395 21.54 0.54 24.05
CA MET A 395 20.90 -0.72 24.45
C MET A 395 19.87 -1.14 23.39
N GLY A 396 19.96 -2.37 22.89
CA GLY A 396 19.12 -2.87 21.80
C GLY A 396 19.75 -2.75 20.39
N VAL A 397 20.92 -2.12 20.26
CA VAL A 397 21.70 -2.09 19.02
C VAL A 397 22.94 -2.98 19.17
N LYS A 398 23.15 -3.92 18.23
CA LYS A 398 24.28 -4.85 18.28
C LYS A 398 25.12 -4.80 17.01
N ASN A 399 26.43 -4.61 17.18
CA ASN A 399 27.39 -4.75 16.09
C ASN A 399 27.64 -6.24 15.79
N ILE A 400 27.39 -6.64 14.54
CA ILE A 400 27.65 -8.00 14.03
C ILE A 400 28.94 -8.04 13.22
N ASN A 401 29.60 -9.19 13.25
CA ASN A 401 30.85 -9.40 12.53
C ASN A 401 30.65 -9.25 11.02
N SER A 402 31.51 -8.46 10.37
CA SER A 402 31.46 -8.21 8.93
C SER A 402 31.55 -9.50 8.10
N ILE A 403 32.37 -10.47 8.53
CA ILE A 403 32.56 -11.78 7.90
C ILE A 403 31.28 -12.60 7.94
N GLU A 404 30.54 -12.55 9.05
CA GLU A 404 29.28 -13.29 9.22
C GLU A 404 28.21 -12.76 8.25
N LEU A 405 28.06 -11.45 8.19
CA LEU A 405 27.19 -10.78 7.23
C LEU A 405 27.59 -11.12 5.79
N TYR A 406 28.88 -11.06 5.47
CA TYR A 406 29.37 -11.40 4.14
C TYR A 406 29.07 -12.83 3.71
N ARG A 407 29.27 -13.82 4.59
CA ARG A 407 28.94 -15.22 4.31
C ARG A 407 27.45 -15.42 4.09
N TYR A 408 26.60 -14.75 4.87
CA TYR A 408 25.16 -14.79 4.65
C TYR A 408 24.80 -14.24 3.27
N LEU A 409 25.35 -13.06 2.92
CA LEU A 409 25.06 -12.42 1.65
C LEU A 409 25.53 -13.30 0.47
N GLU A 410 26.72 -13.89 0.54
CA GLU A 410 27.22 -14.77 -0.51
C GLU A 410 26.34 -16.03 -0.67
N LYS A 411 25.96 -16.68 0.43
CA LYS A 411 25.16 -17.93 0.37
C LYS A 411 23.80 -17.71 -0.29
N ASN A 412 23.16 -16.57 -0.03
CA ASN A 412 21.76 -16.35 -0.38
C ASN A 412 21.55 -15.51 -1.65
N TYR A 413 22.60 -14.84 -2.17
CA TYR A 413 22.45 -13.89 -3.29
C TYR A 413 23.44 -14.09 -4.46
N LYS A 414 24.16 -15.22 -4.51
CA LYS A 414 25.16 -15.56 -5.56
C LYS A 414 24.58 -15.74 -6.97
#